data_AF-A0AA38U723-F1
#
_entry.id   AF-A0AA38U723-F1
#
_cell.length_a   1.000
_cell.length_b   1.000
_cell.length_c   1.000
_cell.angle_alpha   90.00
_cell.angle_beta   90.00
_cell.angle_gamma   90.00
#
_symmetry.space_group_name_H-M   'P 1'
#
loop_
_entity.id
_entity.type
_entity.pdbx_description
1 polymer ?
#
loop_
_entity_poly.entity_id
_entity_poly.type
_entity_poly.pdbx_seq_one_letter_code
_entity_poly.pdbx_strand_id
1 'polypeptide(L)'
;MECTAQFVVHFAEPIPEETRKDPCSITRDLNTFIGLHPDIGKTRVATAKWNFSGNLVISVLTGQSAAPLVPYFRDFQEFYTVNANVPVDTKLNKVWHKIIVDGVSTGSQWRLASRVTPRPHNPSELREELVTYNPILEGVERVALDPRFVIQPSELAHKKESSIQFAVSDSKTAEDILQGRTLNMFGKTCKVQVTLRTDIVSDRDTMVLDVKPRNGRRVTFIHVYNDPSRGRQQALWQLRNLELPLNQPVVVTGDANLHHIRWSRGVPRTPSITEEIVEWMDRNHFILNNKKGVPTHFPHDTEKHPSVIDLTWVNLPAAEVDATREWAIDPDLATGSDHTGIRWKYDPGGRPIDNPFAVKYNLKAVKPKEWIEAFDEEIEKRRERLSPVRRSKEVTTTQLDDAAEAFTEAMQAATEKVAKIRRPSPHAKPWWDDTCTAALNRVRTAQRNARRHRMEHGFTDDELKKIAKHAPVAVGFMHNKWASP
;
A
#
# COMPACT_ATOMS: atom_id res chain seq x y z
N MET A 1 20.41 -24.16 -5.58
CA MET A 1 19.59 -24.36 -4.38
C MET A 1 19.97 -23.27 -3.39
N GLU A 2 19.07 -22.36 -3.08
CA GLU A 2 19.26 -21.44 -1.96
C GLU A 2 19.33 -22.28 -0.67
N CYS A 3 20.45 -22.22 0.04
CA CYS A 3 20.55 -22.87 1.36
C CYS A 3 19.77 -22.04 2.36
N THR A 4 18.70 -22.61 2.94
CA THR A 4 17.90 -21.92 3.95
C THR A 4 18.70 -21.79 5.24
N ALA A 5 19.09 -20.57 5.58
CA ALA A 5 20.01 -20.31 6.70
C ALA A 5 19.35 -20.28 8.07
N GLN A 6 18.02 -20.40 8.17
CA GLN A 6 17.31 -20.32 9.45
C GLN A 6 16.12 -21.27 9.52
N PHE A 7 15.73 -21.65 10.73
CA PHE A 7 14.45 -22.31 10.99
C PHE A 7 13.77 -21.71 12.24
N VAL A 8 12.45 -21.79 12.28
CA VAL A 8 11.61 -21.28 13.35
C VAL A 8 10.97 -22.46 14.08
N VAL A 9 11.19 -22.54 15.38
CA VAL A 9 10.57 -23.51 16.28
C VAL A 9 9.29 -22.91 16.85
N HIS A 10 8.19 -23.60 16.62
CA HIS A 10 6.86 -23.18 17.04
C HIS A 10 6.40 -23.93 18.29
N PHE A 11 5.72 -23.22 19.18
CA PHE A 11 5.11 -23.74 20.39
C PHE A 11 3.59 -23.60 20.32
N ALA A 12 2.85 -24.47 21.01
CA ALA A 12 1.38 -24.42 21.05
C ALA A 12 0.87 -23.08 21.60
N GLU A 13 1.57 -22.57 22.61
CA GLU A 13 1.33 -21.27 23.23
C GLU A 13 2.63 -20.46 23.25
N PRO A 14 2.57 -19.11 23.17
CA PRO A 14 3.74 -18.26 23.27
C PRO A 14 4.52 -18.51 24.57
N ILE A 15 5.81 -18.78 24.46
CA ILE A 15 6.66 -19.03 25.64
C ILE A 15 6.87 -17.71 26.42
N PRO A 16 6.52 -17.64 27.73
CA PRO A 16 6.75 -16.48 28.58
C PRO A 16 8.24 -16.10 28.70
N GLU A 17 8.57 -14.84 28.94
CA GLU A 17 9.97 -14.39 28.93
C GLU A 17 10.83 -15.03 30.02
N GLU A 18 10.25 -15.23 31.19
CA GLU A 18 10.87 -15.84 32.36
C GLU A 18 11.21 -17.33 32.17
N THR A 19 10.61 -18.01 31.19
CA THR A 19 10.88 -19.43 30.91
C THR A 19 11.80 -19.64 29.70
N ARG A 20 12.13 -18.56 28.97
CA ARG A 20 13.06 -18.61 27.83
C ARG A 20 14.49 -18.77 28.32
N LYS A 21 15.24 -19.71 27.73
CA LYS A 21 16.70 -19.74 27.93
C LYS A 21 17.36 -18.59 27.18
N ASP A 22 18.48 -18.14 27.73
CA ASP A 22 19.31 -17.10 27.13
C ASP A 22 19.79 -17.54 25.73
N PRO A 23 19.64 -16.69 24.70
CA PRO A 23 20.04 -17.01 23.33
C PRO A 23 21.49 -17.49 23.14
N CYS A 24 22.44 -16.99 23.93
CA CYS A 24 23.83 -17.45 23.86
C CYS A 24 23.97 -18.86 24.43
N SER A 25 23.28 -19.18 25.53
CA SER A 25 23.21 -20.56 26.05
C SER A 25 22.59 -21.50 25.02
N ILE A 26 21.45 -21.13 24.43
CA ILE A 26 20.78 -21.93 23.38
C ILE A 26 21.77 -22.24 22.25
N THR A 27 22.46 -21.22 21.74
CA THR A 27 23.42 -21.38 20.63
C THR A 27 24.57 -22.31 21.00
N ARG A 28 25.13 -22.18 22.20
CA ARG A 28 26.23 -23.03 22.69
C ARG A 28 25.78 -24.48 22.87
N ASP A 29 24.64 -24.68 23.51
CA ASP A 29 24.12 -26.00 23.88
C ASP A 29 23.72 -26.76 22.61
N LEU A 30 23.08 -26.09 21.64
CA LEU A 30 22.81 -26.64 20.31
C LEU A 30 24.08 -27.02 19.56
N ASN A 31 25.11 -26.16 19.52
CA ASN A 31 26.37 -26.50 18.85
C ASN A 31 27.10 -27.67 19.52
N THR A 32 26.98 -27.81 20.84
CA THR A 32 27.50 -28.98 21.57
C THR A 32 26.78 -30.24 21.12
N PHE A 33 25.45 -30.24 21.08
CA PHE A 33 24.65 -31.36 20.57
C PHE A 33 25.03 -31.70 19.13
N ILE A 34 25.09 -30.71 18.24
CA ILE A 34 25.44 -30.92 16.83
C ILE A 34 26.83 -31.54 16.69
N GLY A 35 27.79 -31.18 17.56
CA GLY A 35 29.13 -31.80 17.57
C GLY A 35 29.13 -33.30 17.89
N LEU A 36 28.10 -33.79 18.59
CA LEU A 36 27.92 -35.20 18.95
C LEU A 36 27.11 -35.98 17.90
N HIS A 37 26.58 -35.31 16.88
CA HIS A 37 25.68 -35.86 15.87
C HIS A 37 26.27 -35.69 14.45
N PRO A 38 27.09 -36.66 13.99
CA PRO A 38 27.78 -36.59 12.70
C PRO A 38 26.85 -36.49 11.48
N ASP A 39 25.63 -36.99 11.63
CA ASP A 39 24.51 -36.97 10.67
C ASP A 39 23.99 -35.55 10.37
N ILE A 40 24.15 -34.60 11.28
CA ILE A 40 23.81 -33.18 11.08
C ILE A 40 24.85 -32.46 10.19
N GLY A 41 26.01 -33.10 9.97
CA GLY A 41 27.08 -32.64 9.10
C GLY A 41 27.83 -31.41 9.61
N LYS A 42 28.19 -30.50 8.70
CA LYS A 42 28.98 -29.30 9.02
C LYS A 42 28.16 -28.13 9.57
N THR A 43 26.85 -28.31 9.72
CA THR A 43 25.93 -27.25 10.17
C THR A 43 26.32 -26.75 11.55
N ARG A 44 26.31 -25.44 11.77
CA ARG A 44 26.61 -24.78 13.04
C ARG A 44 25.62 -23.65 13.26
N VAL A 45 25.09 -23.56 14.46
CA VAL A 45 24.20 -22.47 14.87
C VAL A 45 25.04 -21.22 15.10
N ALA A 46 24.70 -20.14 14.40
CA ALA A 46 25.32 -18.84 14.56
C ALA A 46 24.61 -18.02 15.65
N THR A 47 23.27 -18.03 15.62
CA THR A 47 22.45 -17.26 16.56
C THR A 47 21.14 -17.98 16.85
N ALA A 48 20.61 -17.72 18.05
CA ALA A 48 19.24 -18.00 18.43
C ALA A 48 18.56 -16.67 18.79
N LYS A 49 17.25 -16.54 18.56
CA LYS A 49 16.49 -15.34 18.94
C LYS A 49 15.02 -15.66 19.14
N TRP A 50 14.44 -15.17 20.23
CA TRP A 50 13.00 -15.21 20.42
C TRP A 50 12.31 -14.08 19.65
N ASN A 51 11.24 -14.41 18.93
CA ASN A 51 10.39 -13.41 18.31
C ASN A 51 9.25 -12.99 19.24
N PHE A 52 8.57 -11.90 18.90
CA PHE A 52 7.47 -11.33 19.69
C PHE A 52 6.27 -12.27 19.87
N SER A 53 6.14 -13.31 19.03
CA SER A 53 5.10 -14.32 19.15
C SER A 53 5.51 -15.48 20.07
N GLY A 54 6.63 -15.36 20.78
CA GLY A 54 7.15 -16.40 21.67
C GLY A 54 7.70 -17.63 20.95
N ASN A 55 8.04 -17.52 19.66
CA ASN A 55 8.69 -18.60 18.90
C ASN A 55 10.21 -18.37 18.85
N LEU A 56 10.97 -19.46 18.74
CA LEU A 56 12.44 -19.40 18.68
C LEU A 56 12.93 -19.48 17.23
N VAL A 57 13.71 -18.50 16.81
CA VAL A 57 14.36 -18.43 15.49
C VAL A 57 15.82 -18.83 15.65
N ILE A 58 16.24 -19.87 14.93
CA ILE A 58 17.60 -20.40 14.96
C ILE A 58 18.23 -20.14 13.59
N SER A 59 19.37 -19.45 13.58
CA SER A 59 20.15 -19.16 12.38
C SER A 59 21.44 -19.96 12.38
N VAL A 60 21.79 -20.53 11.24
CA VAL A 60 23.08 -21.21 11.03
C VAL A 60 24.11 -20.26 10.43
N LEU A 61 25.39 -20.67 10.39
CA LEU A 61 26.46 -19.90 9.76
C LEU A 61 26.16 -19.63 8.28
N THR A 62 26.60 -18.47 7.80
CA THR A 62 26.48 -18.05 6.40
C THR A 62 27.03 -19.14 5.46
N GLY A 63 26.25 -19.49 4.44
CA GLY A 63 26.60 -20.53 3.46
C GLY A 63 26.24 -21.96 3.88
N GLN A 64 25.67 -22.16 5.07
CA GLN A 64 25.16 -23.46 5.53
C GLN A 64 23.64 -23.55 5.42
N SER A 65 23.12 -24.78 5.44
CA SER A 65 21.68 -25.07 5.44
C SER A 65 21.24 -25.47 6.84
N ALA A 66 20.12 -24.91 7.30
CA ALA A 66 19.43 -25.31 8.53
C ALA A 66 18.61 -26.60 8.36
N ALA A 67 18.43 -27.09 7.14
CA ALA A 67 17.64 -28.30 6.85
C ALA A 67 18.05 -29.54 7.67
N PRO A 68 19.35 -29.82 7.92
CA PRO A 68 19.75 -30.96 8.73
C PRO A 68 19.32 -30.88 10.20
N LEU A 69 18.97 -29.69 10.71
CA LEU A 69 18.53 -29.50 12.10
C LEU A 69 17.03 -29.79 12.29
N VAL A 70 16.25 -29.78 11.20
CA VAL A 70 14.79 -29.94 11.24
C VAL A 70 14.35 -31.25 11.90
N PRO A 71 14.96 -32.43 11.64
CA PRO A 71 14.52 -33.67 12.29
C PRO A 71 14.69 -33.67 13.82
N TYR A 72 15.68 -32.93 14.34
CA TYR A 72 16.07 -32.94 15.77
C TYR A 72 15.42 -31.82 16.59
N PHE A 73 14.55 -31.00 15.98
CA PHE A 73 14.03 -29.81 16.65
C PHE A 73 13.29 -30.11 17.96
N ARG A 74 12.74 -31.32 18.12
CA ARG A 74 12.10 -31.80 19.35
C ARG A 74 13.11 -32.25 20.40
N ASP A 75 14.21 -32.86 19.99
CA ASP A 75 15.30 -33.32 20.87
C ASP A 75 15.97 -32.12 21.57
N PHE A 76 15.91 -30.96 20.95
CA PHE A 76 16.45 -29.70 21.49
C PHE A 76 15.56 -29.02 22.54
N GLN A 77 14.41 -29.60 22.92
CA GLN A 77 13.43 -28.95 23.81
C GLN A 77 14.04 -28.47 25.14
N GLU A 78 14.97 -29.24 25.69
CA GLU A 78 15.66 -28.93 26.94
C GLU A 78 16.62 -27.74 26.77
N PHE A 79 17.07 -27.46 25.55
CA PHE A 79 17.95 -26.34 25.26
C PHE A 79 17.17 -25.05 25.06
N TYR A 80 15.90 -25.10 24.64
CA TYR A 80 15.12 -23.89 24.34
C TYR A 80 14.61 -23.18 25.60
N THR A 81 14.07 -23.93 26.55
CA THR A 81 13.33 -23.37 27.69
C THR A 81 13.81 -23.95 29.00
N VAL A 82 13.56 -23.25 30.10
CA VAL A 82 13.91 -23.72 31.44
C VAL A 82 13.05 -24.92 31.85
N ASN A 83 11.80 -24.98 31.39
CA ASN A 83 10.81 -25.99 31.78
C ASN A 83 10.60 -27.10 30.72
N ALA A 84 11.49 -27.20 29.72
CA ALA A 84 11.39 -28.17 28.61
C ALA A 84 10.02 -28.17 27.90
N ASN A 85 9.47 -26.99 27.62
CA ASN A 85 8.26 -26.85 26.82
C ASN A 85 8.43 -27.54 25.46
N VAL A 86 7.47 -28.40 25.12
CA VAL A 86 7.53 -29.22 23.90
C VAL A 86 7.20 -28.37 22.68
N PRO A 87 8.10 -28.25 21.69
CA PRO A 87 7.79 -27.59 20.43
C PRO A 87 6.81 -28.44 19.61
N VAL A 88 5.85 -27.80 18.96
CA VAL A 88 4.80 -28.49 18.18
C VAL A 88 5.19 -28.65 16.72
N ASP A 89 5.88 -27.67 16.15
CA ASP A 89 6.20 -27.61 14.73
C ASP A 89 7.53 -26.86 14.51
N THR A 90 8.13 -27.08 13.36
CA THR A 90 9.31 -26.34 12.91
C THR A 90 9.20 -26.03 11.43
N LYS A 91 9.63 -24.83 11.04
CA LYS A 91 9.64 -24.42 9.63
C LYS A 91 10.97 -23.82 9.26
N LEU A 92 11.53 -24.29 8.15
CA LEU A 92 12.63 -23.58 7.48
C LEU A 92 12.14 -22.19 7.08
N ASN A 93 12.91 -21.16 7.44
CA ASN A 93 12.63 -19.78 7.08
C ASN A 93 13.00 -19.55 5.61
N LYS A 94 12.20 -20.12 4.71
CA LYS A 94 12.36 -19.94 3.27
C LYS A 94 11.95 -18.52 2.89
N VAL A 95 12.71 -17.87 2.01
CA VAL A 95 12.30 -16.58 1.44
C VAL A 95 11.03 -16.82 0.63
N TRP A 96 10.01 -16.02 0.89
CA TRP A 96 8.76 -16.07 0.16
C TRP A 96 8.64 -14.86 -0.73
N HIS A 97 8.27 -15.05 -1.98
CA HIS A 97 8.04 -13.97 -2.94
C HIS A 97 6.55 -13.77 -3.07
N LYS A 98 6.04 -12.66 -2.52
CA LYS A 98 4.60 -12.40 -2.46
C LYS A 98 4.15 -11.67 -3.72
N ILE A 99 3.14 -12.24 -4.37
CA ILE A 99 2.61 -11.82 -5.66
C ILE A 99 1.18 -11.33 -5.47
N ILE A 100 0.85 -10.16 -6.02
CA ILE A 100 -0.52 -9.65 -6.08
C ILE A 100 -1.03 -9.70 -7.52
N VAL A 101 -2.16 -10.37 -7.69
CA VAL A 101 -2.83 -10.55 -8.99
C VAL A 101 -4.15 -9.82 -8.94
N ASP A 102 -4.39 -8.97 -9.91
CA ASP A 102 -5.59 -8.17 -10.05
C ASP A 102 -6.53 -8.70 -11.14
N GLY A 103 -7.83 -8.39 -11.01
CA GLY A 103 -8.86 -8.83 -11.94
C GLY A 103 -9.30 -10.29 -11.75
N VAL A 104 -9.09 -10.86 -10.56
CA VAL A 104 -9.54 -12.22 -10.23
C VAL A 104 -11.02 -12.19 -9.90
N SER A 105 -11.80 -13.07 -10.52
CA SER A 105 -13.23 -13.23 -10.22
C SER A 105 -13.44 -13.48 -8.73
N THR A 106 -14.39 -12.78 -8.11
CA THR A 106 -14.76 -13.10 -6.71
C THR A 106 -15.63 -14.35 -6.63
N GLY A 107 -16.32 -14.73 -7.71
CA GLY A 107 -17.34 -15.78 -7.70
C GLY A 107 -18.71 -15.36 -7.15
N SER A 108 -18.81 -14.15 -6.57
CA SER A 108 -20.03 -13.70 -5.89
C SER A 108 -21.20 -13.44 -6.87
N GLN A 109 -20.92 -12.91 -8.06
CA GLN A 109 -21.95 -12.69 -9.09
C GLN A 109 -22.44 -13.97 -9.77
N TRP A 110 -21.53 -14.91 -10.05
CA TRP A 110 -21.90 -16.17 -10.71
C TRP A 110 -22.82 -17.00 -9.82
N ARG A 111 -22.53 -17.07 -8.51
CA ARG A 111 -23.38 -17.78 -7.55
C ARG A 111 -24.76 -17.12 -7.40
N LEU A 112 -24.83 -15.79 -7.48
CA LEU A 112 -26.08 -15.03 -7.50
C LEU A 112 -26.98 -15.45 -8.68
N ALA A 113 -26.40 -15.63 -9.87
CA ALA A 113 -27.11 -16.09 -11.07
C ALA A 113 -27.59 -17.55 -10.95
N SER A 114 -26.83 -18.38 -10.24
CA SER A 114 -27.13 -19.80 -10.01
C SER A 114 -28.06 -20.08 -8.81
N ARG A 115 -28.67 -19.06 -8.20
CA ARG A 115 -29.50 -19.16 -6.97
C ARG A 115 -28.78 -19.76 -5.76
N VAL A 116 -27.45 -19.72 -5.75
CA VAL A 116 -26.60 -20.13 -4.63
C VAL A 116 -26.24 -18.88 -3.82
N THR A 117 -26.14 -19.00 -2.50
CA THR A 117 -25.74 -17.89 -1.63
C THR A 117 -24.44 -17.27 -2.16
N PRO A 118 -24.45 -15.96 -2.50
CA PRO A 118 -23.28 -15.29 -3.05
C PRO A 118 -22.19 -15.24 -1.98
N ARG A 119 -21.07 -15.90 -2.26
CA ARG A 119 -19.87 -15.83 -1.43
C ARG A 119 -18.63 -15.71 -2.32
N PRO A 120 -17.57 -15.04 -1.83
CA PRO A 120 -16.30 -15.07 -2.50
C PRO A 120 -15.71 -16.49 -2.54
N HIS A 121 -14.82 -16.73 -3.51
CA HIS A 121 -13.99 -17.94 -3.53
C HIS A 121 -13.18 -18.06 -2.24
N ASN A 122 -13.09 -19.26 -1.68
CA ASN A 122 -12.25 -19.54 -0.52
C ASN A 122 -10.79 -19.79 -0.97
N PRO A 123 -9.80 -19.77 -0.05
CA PRO A 123 -8.39 -19.97 -0.42
C PRO A 123 -8.10 -21.28 -1.15
N SER A 124 -8.81 -22.36 -0.83
CA SER A 124 -8.64 -23.66 -1.50
C SER A 124 -9.13 -23.62 -2.95
N GLU A 125 -10.32 -23.04 -3.21
CA GLU A 125 -10.86 -22.82 -4.56
C GLU A 125 -9.94 -21.92 -5.38
N LEU A 126 -9.37 -20.87 -4.77
CA LEU A 126 -8.41 -20.00 -5.42
C LEU A 126 -7.10 -20.74 -5.74
N ARG A 127 -6.63 -21.61 -4.85
CA ARG A 127 -5.38 -22.36 -5.04
C ARG A 127 -5.51 -23.39 -6.16
N GLU A 128 -6.60 -24.15 -6.14
CA GLU A 128 -6.90 -25.15 -7.17
C GLU A 128 -6.91 -24.48 -8.55
N GLU A 129 -7.69 -23.42 -8.71
CA GLU A 129 -7.76 -22.68 -9.96
C GLU A 129 -6.38 -22.11 -10.38
N LEU A 130 -5.66 -21.51 -9.44
CA LEU A 130 -4.37 -20.89 -9.69
C LEU A 130 -3.34 -21.91 -10.18
N VAL A 131 -3.28 -23.10 -9.57
CA VAL A 131 -2.32 -24.14 -9.95
C VAL A 131 -2.74 -24.83 -11.24
N THR A 132 -4.03 -25.13 -11.43
CA THR A 132 -4.54 -25.84 -12.60
C THR A 132 -4.30 -25.09 -13.91
N TYR A 133 -4.46 -23.77 -13.92
CA TYR A 133 -4.39 -22.99 -15.17
C TYR A 133 -3.07 -22.23 -15.37
N ASN A 134 -2.10 -22.39 -14.46
CA ASN A 134 -0.78 -21.77 -14.56
C ASN A 134 0.30 -22.83 -14.30
N PRO A 135 0.73 -23.57 -15.33
CA PRO A 135 1.72 -24.66 -15.18
C PRO A 135 3.04 -24.25 -14.52
N ILE A 136 3.39 -22.96 -14.59
CA ILE A 136 4.53 -22.37 -13.87
C ILE A 136 4.45 -22.55 -12.34
N LEU A 137 3.24 -22.75 -11.81
CA LEU A 137 2.95 -22.99 -10.39
C LEU A 137 2.73 -24.48 -10.08
N GLU A 138 2.95 -25.38 -11.04
CA GLU A 138 2.78 -26.82 -10.86
C GLU A 138 3.82 -27.37 -9.87
N GLY A 139 3.34 -28.07 -8.84
CA GLY A 139 4.13 -28.61 -7.73
C GLY A 139 3.65 -28.09 -6.37
N VAL A 140 3.32 -29.02 -5.46
CA VAL A 140 2.67 -28.74 -4.16
C VAL A 140 3.47 -27.74 -3.30
N GLU A 141 4.79 -27.67 -3.45
CA GLU A 141 5.68 -26.81 -2.68
C GLU A 141 5.96 -25.42 -3.29
N ARG A 142 5.54 -25.15 -4.55
CA ARG A 142 5.82 -23.87 -5.20
C ARG A 142 5.01 -22.72 -4.62
N VAL A 143 3.74 -22.97 -4.27
CA VAL A 143 2.89 -22.00 -3.59
C VAL A 143 3.14 -22.10 -2.08
N ALA A 144 3.95 -21.19 -1.54
CA ALA A 144 4.33 -21.13 -0.14
C ALA A 144 3.21 -20.57 0.76
N LEU A 145 2.38 -19.68 0.22
CA LEU A 145 1.22 -19.13 0.91
C LEU A 145 0.01 -19.19 -0.01
N ASP A 146 -1.06 -19.83 0.46
CA ASP A 146 -2.29 -19.98 -0.29
C ASP A 146 -2.87 -18.62 -0.72
N PRO A 147 -3.42 -18.54 -1.95
CA PRO A 147 -4.05 -17.34 -2.44
C PRO A 147 -5.23 -16.93 -1.58
N ARG A 148 -5.29 -15.65 -1.25
CA ARG A 148 -6.43 -15.03 -0.56
C ARG A 148 -6.71 -13.66 -1.14
N PHE A 149 -7.97 -13.24 -1.09
CA PHE A 149 -8.31 -11.86 -1.43
C PHE A 149 -7.59 -10.86 -0.53
N VAL A 150 -7.09 -9.78 -1.13
CA VAL A 150 -6.47 -8.67 -0.38
C VAL A 150 -7.53 -7.94 0.44
N ILE A 151 -8.74 -7.83 -0.10
CA ILE A 151 -9.90 -7.23 0.54
C ILE A 151 -10.64 -8.30 1.36
N GLN A 152 -11.20 -7.90 2.50
CA GLN A 152 -11.94 -8.83 3.35
C GLN A 152 -13.14 -9.47 2.62
N PRO A 153 -13.42 -10.78 2.83
CA PRO A 153 -14.50 -11.50 2.17
C PRO A 153 -15.89 -10.83 2.26
N SER A 154 -16.20 -10.18 3.38
CA SER A 154 -17.47 -9.47 3.60
C SER A 154 -17.70 -8.32 2.59
N GLU A 155 -16.64 -7.69 2.11
CA GLU A 155 -16.71 -6.58 1.15
C GLU A 155 -16.73 -7.04 -0.32
N LEU A 156 -16.58 -8.35 -0.56
CA LEU A 156 -16.49 -8.94 -1.90
C LEU A 156 -17.83 -9.40 -2.46
N ALA A 157 -18.87 -9.52 -1.62
CA ALA A 157 -20.16 -10.09 -1.98
C ALA A 157 -20.86 -9.41 -3.17
N HIS A 158 -20.51 -8.16 -3.48
CA HIS A 158 -21.07 -7.39 -4.60
C HIS A 158 -20.03 -7.02 -5.67
N LYS A 159 -18.78 -7.42 -5.50
CA LYS A 159 -17.72 -7.16 -6.48
C LYS A 159 -17.64 -8.31 -7.45
N LYS A 160 -17.52 -8.00 -8.74
CA LYS A 160 -17.30 -9.02 -9.78
C LYS A 160 -15.88 -9.57 -9.71
N GLU A 161 -14.93 -8.69 -9.45
CA GLU A 161 -13.50 -8.97 -9.44
C GLU A 161 -12.84 -8.26 -8.26
N SER A 162 -11.69 -8.79 -7.83
CA SER A 162 -10.83 -8.20 -6.81
C SER A 162 -9.40 -8.70 -7.02
N SER A 163 -8.47 -8.14 -6.26
CA SER A 163 -7.10 -8.63 -6.22
C SER A 163 -6.93 -9.73 -5.17
N ILE A 164 -6.12 -10.73 -5.49
CA ILE A 164 -5.64 -11.75 -4.55
C ILE A 164 -4.15 -11.54 -4.30
N GLN A 165 -3.69 -12.04 -3.16
CA GLN A 165 -2.28 -12.17 -2.85
C GLN A 165 -1.97 -13.64 -2.53
N PHE A 166 -0.81 -14.11 -2.97
CA PHE A 166 -0.25 -15.41 -2.62
C PHE A 166 1.27 -15.28 -2.54
N ALA A 167 1.98 -16.34 -2.14
CA ALA A 167 3.44 -16.33 -2.18
C ALA A 167 3.99 -17.59 -2.82
N VAL A 168 5.11 -17.44 -3.53
CA VAL A 168 5.88 -18.56 -4.07
C VAL A 168 7.18 -18.76 -3.30
N SER A 169 7.68 -19.99 -3.27
CA SER A 169 8.85 -20.40 -2.50
C SER A 169 10.18 -20.17 -3.22
N ASP A 170 10.18 -19.81 -4.51
CA ASP A 170 11.39 -19.57 -5.29
C ASP A 170 11.34 -18.28 -6.11
N SER A 171 12.47 -17.59 -6.15
CA SER A 171 12.67 -16.28 -6.82
C SER A 171 12.46 -16.36 -8.33
N LYS A 172 12.92 -17.44 -8.96
CA LYS A 172 12.79 -17.65 -10.41
C LYS A 172 11.32 -17.73 -10.84
N THR A 173 10.49 -18.51 -10.16
CA THR A 173 9.05 -18.57 -10.42
C THR A 173 8.40 -17.20 -10.26
N ALA A 174 8.78 -16.43 -9.24
CA ALA A 174 8.26 -15.07 -9.06
C ALA A 174 8.65 -14.15 -10.23
N GLU A 175 9.91 -14.20 -10.68
CA GLU A 175 10.38 -13.43 -11.83
C GLU A 175 9.68 -13.83 -13.12
N ASP A 176 9.56 -15.13 -13.39
CA ASP A 176 8.91 -15.67 -14.59
C ASP A 176 7.42 -15.26 -14.63
N ILE A 177 6.71 -15.29 -13.50
CA ILE A 177 5.33 -14.78 -13.39
C ILE A 177 5.26 -13.28 -13.71
N LEU A 178 6.23 -12.50 -13.25
CA LEU A 178 6.28 -11.06 -13.50
C LEU A 178 6.71 -10.70 -14.92
N GLN A 179 7.52 -11.55 -15.56
CA GLN A 179 7.87 -11.44 -16.96
C GLN A 179 6.68 -11.79 -17.85
N GLY A 180 5.92 -12.83 -17.52
CA GLY A 180 4.69 -13.22 -18.18
C GLY A 180 3.54 -12.21 -18.00
N ARG A 181 3.57 -11.41 -16.92
CA ARG A 181 2.63 -10.31 -16.56
C ARG A 181 1.17 -10.73 -16.32
N THR A 182 0.83 -11.98 -16.58
CA THR A 182 -0.54 -12.48 -16.46
C THR A 182 -0.58 -13.89 -15.91
N LEU A 183 -1.65 -14.17 -15.16
CA LEU A 183 -2.01 -15.51 -14.69
C LEU A 183 -3.47 -15.78 -15.08
N ASN A 184 -3.82 -17.02 -15.40
CA ASN A 184 -5.18 -17.39 -15.74
C ASN A 184 -5.92 -17.89 -14.50
N MET A 185 -7.07 -17.29 -14.20
CA MET A 185 -7.95 -17.73 -13.12
C MET A 185 -9.42 -17.51 -13.48
N PHE A 186 -10.24 -18.52 -13.23
CA PHE A 186 -11.68 -18.59 -13.49
C PHE A 186 -12.03 -18.21 -14.93
N GLY A 187 -11.30 -18.81 -15.88
CA GLY A 187 -11.46 -18.55 -17.31
C GLY A 187 -11.07 -17.14 -17.76
N LYS A 188 -10.29 -16.40 -16.95
CA LYS A 188 -9.82 -15.05 -17.26
C LYS A 188 -8.32 -14.92 -17.12
N THR A 189 -7.76 -14.07 -17.96
CA THR A 189 -6.38 -13.60 -17.82
C THR A 189 -6.33 -12.44 -16.83
N CYS A 190 -5.86 -12.73 -15.63
CA CYS A 190 -5.66 -11.80 -14.52
C CYS A 190 -4.27 -11.18 -14.59
N LYS A 191 -4.13 -9.92 -14.16
CA LYS A 191 -2.90 -9.14 -14.35
C LYS A 191 -2.07 -9.12 -13.08
N VAL A 192 -0.78 -9.40 -13.19
CA VAL A 192 0.15 -9.21 -12.07
C VAL A 192 0.59 -7.74 -12.08
N GLN A 193 0.15 -6.97 -11.08
CA GLN A 193 0.37 -5.51 -11.07
C GLN A 193 1.37 -5.05 -10.01
N VAL A 194 1.48 -5.78 -8.90
CA VAL A 194 2.28 -5.37 -7.74
C VAL A 194 3.02 -6.57 -7.17
N THR A 195 4.31 -6.39 -6.91
CA THR A 195 5.17 -7.37 -6.23
C THR A 195 5.68 -6.79 -4.94
N LEU A 196 5.51 -7.51 -3.83
CA LEU A 196 6.23 -7.17 -2.61
C LEU A 196 7.64 -7.74 -2.71
N ARG A 197 8.66 -6.87 -2.64
CA ARG A 197 10.08 -7.19 -2.77
C ARG A 197 10.70 -7.55 -1.42
N THR A 198 10.21 -8.65 -0.84
CA THR A 198 10.77 -9.26 0.38
C THR A 198 12.21 -9.71 0.22
N ASP A 199 12.67 -9.91 -1.02
CA ASP A 199 14.06 -10.18 -1.39
C ASP A 199 14.98 -8.97 -1.18
N ILE A 200 14.47 -7.74 -1.29
CA ILE A 200 15.23 -6.51 -0.96
C ILE A 200 15.24 -6.31 0.55
N VAL A 201 14.08 -6.43 1.20
CA VAL A 201 13.97 -6.29 2.65
C VAL A 201 12.74 -7.02 3.17
N SER A 202 12.95 -7.80 4.23
CA SER A 202 11.89 -8.44 5.01
C SER A 202 11.98 -7.92 6.44
N ASP A 203 11.39 -6.75 6.66
CA ASP A 203 11.40 -6.05 7.94
C ASP A 203 9.98 -5.52 8.27
N ARG A 204 9.68 -5.35 9.56
CA ARG A 204 8.35 -4.87 9.98
C ARG A 204 8.15 -3.38 9.74
N ASP A 205 9.25 -2.65 9.71
CA ASP A 205 9.29 -1.19 9.62
C ASP A 205 9.53 -0.71 8.18
N THR A 206 9.79 -1.62 7.23
CA THR A 206 10.01 -1.31 5.82
C THR A 206 9.26 -2.26 4.89
N MET A 207 8.55 -1.70 3.92
CA MET A 207 7.85 -2.45 2.88
C MET A 207 8.26 -1.95 1.50
N VAL A 208 8.75 -2.84 0.64
CA VAL A 208 9.14 -2.49 -0.75
C VAL A 208 8.17 -3.12 -1.74
N LEU A 209 7.59 -2.31 -2.62
CA LEU A 209 6.61 -2.71 -3.61
C LEU A 209 7.08 -2.31 -5.01
N ASP A 210 7.17 -3.25 -5.93
CA ASP A 210 7.33 -2.94 -7.35
C ASP A 210 5.97 -2.91 -8.02
N VAL A 211 5.66 -1.80 -8.68
CA VAL A 211 4.48 -1.64 -9.52
C VAL A 211 4.93 -1.52 -10.97
N LYS A 212 4.47 -2.43 -11.83
CA LYS A 212 4.82 -2.42 -13.25
C LYS A 212 3.56 -2.21 -14.10
N PRO A 213 3.33 -1.00 -14.64
CA PRO A 213 2.16 -0.73 -15.46
C PRO A 213 2.27 -1.40 -16.85
N ARG A 214 1.13 -1.54 -17.54
CA ARG A 214 1.03 -2.20 -18.87
C ARG A 214 2.00 -1.59 -19.89
N ASN A 215 2.05 -0.25 -19.95
CA ASN A 215 2.82 0.55 -20.92
C ASN A 215 3.72 1.59 -20.23
N GLY A 216 4.47 1.20 -19.20
CA GLY A 216 5.35 2.14 -18.51
C GLY A 216 6.51 1.48 -17.78
N ARG A 217 7.35 2.33 -17.20
CA ARG A 217 8.49 1.88 -16.38
C ARG A 217 7.99 1.28 -15.08
N ARG A 218 8.73 0.27 -14.59
CA ARG A 218 8.55 -0.25 -13.22
C ARG A 218 8.83 0.90 -12.24
N VAL A 219 8.01 1.04 -11.22
CA VAL A 219 8.21 1.98 -10.12
C VAL A 219 8.30 1.20 -8.82
N THR A 220 9.36 1.45 -8.04
CA THR A 220 9.55 0.86 -6.73
C THR A 220 9.08 1.84 -5.66
N PHE A 221 8.07 1.46 -4.88
CA PHE A 221 7.62 2.21 -3.71
C PHE A 221 8.18 1.58 -2.44
N ILE A 222 8.81 2.38 -1.61
CA ILE A 222 9.40 1.97 -0.33
C ILE A 222 8.63 2.71 0.76
N HIS A 223 7.79 1.97 1.48
CA HIS A 223 7.08 2.50 2.64
C HIS A 223 7.88 2.25 3.91
N VAL A 224 8.11 3.28 4.71
CA VAL A 224 8.91 3.21 5.95
C VAL A 224 8.13 3.68 7.16
N TYR A 225 8.37 3.03 8.29
CA TYR A 225 8.10 3.55 9.63
C TYR A 225 9.44 3.62 10.37
N ASN A 226 10.03 4.79 10.47
CA ASN A 226 11.37 4.92 11.01
C ASN A 226 11.31 5.17 12.52
N ASP A 227 11.47 4.11 13.32
CA ASP A 227 11.46 4.22 14.78
C ASP A 227 12.74 4.89 15.32
N PRO A 228 12.65 6.11 15.91
CA PRO A 228 13.81 6.84 16.38
C PRO A 228 14.50 6.18 17.58
N SER A 229 13.81 5.30 18.33
CA SER A 229 14.38 4.58 19.47
C SER A 229 15.46 3.58 19.06
N ARG A 230 15.48 3.18 17.79
CA ARG A 230 16.40 2.16 17.25
C ARG A 230 17.75 2.73 16.81
N GLY A 231 17.95 4.05 16.87
CA GLY A 231 19.21 4.70 16.48
C GLY A 231 19.66 4.27 15.08
N ARG A 232 20.89 3.77 14.91
CA ARG A 232 21.41 3.27 13.63
C ARG A 232 20.77 1.96 13.14
N GLN A 233 19.78 1.43 13.84
CA GLN A 233 18.96 0.30 13.38
C GLN A 233 17.59 0.75 12.84
N GLN A 234 17.35 2.06 12.74
CA GLN A 234 16.13 2.61 12.18
C GLN A 234 16.00 2.32 10.67
N ALA A 235 14.77 2.18 10.18
CA ALA A 235 14.46 1.78 8.81
C ALA A 235 15.20 2.59 7.73
N LEU A 236 15.17 3.93 7.82
CA LEU A 236 15.84 4.81 6.85
C LEU A 236 17.36 4.72 6.90
N TRP A 237 17.94 4.36 8.05
CA TRP A 237 19.38 4.13 8.15
C TRP A 237 19.78 2.83 7.46
N GLN A 238 19.00 1.77 7.69
CA GLN A 238 19.22 0.45 7.09
C GLN A 238 19.02 0.48 5.56
N LEU A 239 18.08 1.31 5.09
CA LEU A 239 17.82 1.52 3.66
C LEU A 239 19.10 1.86 2.87
N ARG A 240 20.04 2.59 3.48
CA ARG A 240 21.30 3.00 2.85
C ARG A 240 22.24 1.84 2.51
N ASN A 241 22.05 0.70 3.18
CA ASN A 241 22.84 -0.51 2.99
C ASN A 241 22.16 -1.51 2.06
N LEU A 242 20.95 -1.23 1.58
CA LEU A 242 20.23 -2.10 0.67
C LEU A 242 20.65 -1.82 -0.78
N GLU A 243 20.71 -2.87 -1.59
CA GLU A 243 20.87 -2.75 -3.04
C GLU A 243 19.55 -2.30 -3.67
N LEU A 244 19.32 -0.99 -3.65
CA LEU A 244 18.16 -0.40 -4.28
C LEU A 244 18.37 -0.23 -5.79
N PRO A 245 17.32 -0.43 -6.60
CA PRO A 245 17.40 -0.24 -8.04
C PRO A 245 17.30 1.26 -8.38
N LEU A 246 18.34 2.03 -8.07
CA LEU A 246 18.34 3.50 -8.17
C LEU A 246 18.33 4.03 -9.62
N ASN A 247 18.59 3.16 -10.60
CA ASN A 247 18.52 3.45 -12.04
C ASN A 247 17.08 3.41 -12.61
N GLN A 248 16.09 3.05 -11.81
CA GLN A 248 14.67 3.10 -12.16
C GLN A 248 13.89 4.02 -11.18
N PRO A 249 12.63 4.37 -11.47
CA PRO A 249 11.80 5.14 -10.56
C PRO A 249 11.69 4.51 -9.16
N VAL A 250 12.12 5.24 -8.13
CA VAL A 250 12.00 4.87 -6.71
C VAL A 250 11.34 6.01 -5.93
N VAL A 251 10.33 5.66 -5.14
CA VAL A 251 9.63 6.57 -4.22
C VAL A 251 9.79 6.02 -2.80
N VAL A 252 10.34 6.80 -1.89
CA VAL A 252 10.42 6.48 -0.44
C VAL A 252 9.39 7.33 0.28
N THR A 253 8.47 6.73 1.04
CA THR A 253 7.41 7.47 1.72
C THR A 253 7.03 6.84 3.06
N GLY A 254 6.55 7.64 4.01
CA GLY A 254 6.02 7.14 5.27
C GLY A 254 6.42 8.03 6.45
N ASP A 255 6.30 7.50 7.66
CA ASP A 255 6.72 8.21 8.87
C ASP A 255 8.23 8.07 9.04
N ALA A 256 8.96 9.17 8.83
CA ALA A 256 10.40 9.22 8.96
C ALA A 256 10.84 9.49 10.42
N ASN A 257 10.00 10.07 11.28
CA ASN A 257 10.43 10.58 12.60
C ASN A 257 11.77 11.35 12.58
N LEU A 258 12.09 12.03 11.48
CA LEU A 258 13.32 12.79 11.31
C LEU A 258 13.03 14.29 11.31
N HIS A 259 13.87 15.06 11.97
CA HIS A 259 13.79 16.52 12.01
C HIS A 259 14.99 17.15 11.33
N HIS A 260 14.76 17.89 10.24
CA HIS A 260 15.83 18.54 9.48
C HIS A 260 15.42 19.94 9.01
N ILE A 261 16.41 20.84 8.89
CA ILE A 261 16.20 22.24 8.47
C ILE A 261 15.60 22.38 7.06
N ARG A 262 15.66 21.33 6.23
CA ARG A 262 15.11 21.32 4.86
C ARG A 262 13.58 21.26 4.83
N TRP A 263 12.96 20.57 5.78
CA TRP A 263 11.51 20.40 5.81
C TRP A 263 10.85 20.95 7.07
N SER A 264 11.58 21.10 8.17
CA SER A 264 11.08 21.66 9.42
C SER A 264 11.47 23.13 9.57
N ARG A 265 10.65 23.89 10.30
CA ARG A 265 10.96 25.26 10.75
C ARG A 265 11.49 25.19 12.19
N GLY A 266 12.50 26.01 12.49
CA GLY A 266 12.96 26.20 13.88
C GLY A 266 13.67 25.01 14.53
N VAL A 267 14.19 24.06 13.75
CA VAL A 267 15.02 22.97 14.32
C VAL A 267 16.36 23.55 14.76
N PRO A 268 16.68 23.56 16.08
CA PRO A 268 17.88 24.22 16.58
C PRO A 268 19.16 23.45 16.23
N ARG A 269 19.07 22.12 16.13
CA ARG A 269 20.18 21.24 15.70
C ARG A 269 19.64 19.93 15.14
N THR A 270 20.09 19.57 13.96
CA THR A 270 19.77 18.29 13.33
C THR A 270 20.69 17.19 13.90
N PRO A 271 20.16 16.03 14.31
CA PRO A 271 20.98 14.89 14.74
C PRO A 271 21.89 14.40 13.61
N SER A 272 23.12 13.97 13.93
CA SER A 272 24.08 13.46 12.93
C SER A 272 23.50 12.31 12.10
N ILE A 273 22.72 11.42 12.72
CA ILE A 273 22.05 10.32 12.02
C ILE A 273 21.10 10.82 10.92
N THR A 274 20.43 11.95 11.15
CA THR A 274 19.52 12.56 10.18
C THR A 274 20.32 13.22 9.06
N GLU A 275 21.40 13.94 9.38
CA GLU A 275 22.30 14.53 8.38
C GLU A 275 22.83 13.46 7.43
N GLU A 276 23.37 12.36 7.95
CA GLU A 276 23.94 11.31 7.10
C GLU A 276 22.87 10.60 6.22
N ILE A 277 21.61 10.54 6.66
CA ILE A 277 20.50 10.03 5.85
C ILE A 277 20.17 11.01 4.74
N VAL A 278 20.10 12.30 5.04
CA VAL A 278 19.85 13.36 4.07
C VAL A 278 20.97 13.43 3.03
N GLU A 279 22.23 13.36 3.45
CA GLU A 279 23.37 13.29 2.55
C GLU A 279 23.32 12.06 1.63
N TRP A 280 22.86 10.92 2.14
CA TRP A 280 22.67 9.72 1.31
C TRP A 280 21.53 9.92 0.30
N MET A 281 20.42 10.54 0.71
CA MET A 281 19.32 10.89 -0.21
C MET A 281 19.82 11.82 -1.32
N ASP A 282 20.60 12.85 -0.99
CA ASP A 282 21.16 13.79 -1.97
C ASP A 282 22.13 13.13 -2.93
N ARG A 283 23.05 12.31 -2.42
CA ARG A 283 24.02 11.57 -3.24
C ARG A 283 23.36 10.64 -4.24
N ASN A 284 22.17 10.13 -3.90
CA ASN A 284 21.36 9.28 -4.77
C ASN A 284 20.25 10.07 -5.51
N HIS A 285 20.36 11.40 -5.54
CA HIS A 285 19.48 12.31 -6.27
C HIS A 285 18.00 12.16 -5.94
N PHE A 286 17.68 11.94 -4.66
CA PHE A 286 16.32 12.04 -4.16
C PHE A 286 15.90 13.50 -3.95
N ILE A 287 14.69 13.81 -4.38
CA ILE A 287 14.02 15.10 -4.22
C ILE A 287 12.89 14.91 -3.21
N LEU A 288 12.77 15.84 -2.27
CA LEU A 288 11.71 15.82 -1.28
C LEU A 288 10.46 16.56 -1.82
N ASN A 289 9.30 15.90 -1.78
CA ASN A 289 8.04 16.50 -2.19
C ASN A 289 7.41 17.41 -1.12
N ASN A 290 7.74 17.17 0.15
CA ASN A 290 7.18 17.93 1.26
C ASN A 290 7.51 19.41 1.18
N LYS A 291 6.49 20.24 1.40
CA LYS A 291 6.67 21.69 1.55
C LYS A 291 7.21 22.01 2.94
N LYS A 292 8.30 22.78 2.98
CA LYS A 292 8.96 23.20 4.24
C LYS A 292 7.99 23.89 5.20
N GLY A 293 7.91 23.37 6.41
CA GLY A 293 7.15 23.92 7.53
C GLY A 293 5.66 23.63 7.48
N VAL A 294 5.18 22.73 6.60
CA VAL A 294 3.79 22.28 6.60
C VAL A 294 3.70 20.99 7.43
N PRO A 295 3.13 21.03 8.65
CA PRO A 295 3.14 19.89 9.57
C PRO A 295 2.34 18.71 9.03
N THR A 296 2.86 17.52 9.30
CA THR A 296 2.19 16.25 9.04
C THR A 296 1.75 15.58 10.33
N HIS A 297 2.35 15.93 11.47
CA HIS A 297 2.01 15.40 12.78
C HIS A 297 1.66 16.52 13.77
N PHE A 298 0.59 16.29 14.54
CA PHE A 298 0.03 17.21 15.53
C PHE A 298 -0.13 16.47 16.87
N PRO A 299 0.92 16.48 17.73
CA PRO A 299 0.93 15.70 18.97
C PRO A 299 -0.30 15.97 19.84
N HIS A 300 -0.83 14.96 20.53
CA HIS A 300 -1.94 15.17 21.47
C HIS A 300 -1.58 16.12 22.61
N ASP A 301 -0.34 16.02 23.08
CA ASP A 301 0.26 16.95 24.04
C ASP A 301 0.27 18.37 23.46
N THR A 302 -0.35 19.31 24.17
CA THR A 302 -0.48 20.71 23.74
C THR A 302 0.80 21.50 23.94
N GLU A 303 1.74 21.02 24.76
CA GLU A 303 3.06 21.64 24.94
C GLU A 303 4.01 21.28 23.80
N LYS A 304 3.73 20.20 23.06
CA LYS A 304 4.53 19.77 21.91
C LYS A 304 4.08 20.44 20.62
N HIS A 305 5.04 20.94 19.87
CA HIS A 305 4.78 21.61 18.60
C HIS A 305 4.45 20.62 17.47
N PRO A 306 3.61 21.02 16.50
CA PRO A 306 3.43 20.28 15.26
C PRO A 306 4.74 20.07 14.52
N SER A 307 4.91 18.90 13.92
CA SER A 307 6.14 18.49 13.25
C SER A 307 5.91 18.02 11.82
N VAL A 308 6.97 18.09 11.00
CA VAL A 308 7.00 17.58 9.63
C VAL A 308 7.85 16.32 9.67
N ILE A 309 7.22 15.16 9.89
CA ILE A 309 7.91 13.88 10.10
C ILE A 309 7.45 12.79 9.13
N ASP A 310 6.30 12.95 8.49
CA ASP A 310 5.86 12.08 7.39
C ASP A 310 6.39 12.65 6.08
N LEU A 311 7.29 11.93 5.41
CA LEU A 311 8.07 12.46 4.31
C LEU A 311 7.92 11.58 3.06
N THR A 312 7.94 12.22 1.89
CA THR A 312 7.95 11.55 0.59
C THR A 312 9.13 12.06 -0.24
N TRP A 313 10.07 11.16 -0.52
CA TRP A 313 11.18 11.39 -1.43
C TRP A 313 10.99 10.63 -2.74
N VAL A 314 11.40 11.24 -3.84
CA VAL A 314 11.38 10.63 -5.18
C VAL A 314 12.76 10.77 -5.80
N ASN A 315 13.32 9.70 -6.37
CA ASN A 315 14.56 9.84 -7.13
C ASN A 315 14.31 10.50 -8.50
N LEU A 316 15.37 10.92 -9.18
CA LEU A 316 15.26 11.58 -10.49
C LEU A 316 14.38 10.80 -11.50
N PRO A 317 14.59 9.48 -11.73
CA PRO A 317 13.69 8.73 -12.62
C PRO A 317 12.21 8.75 -12.19
N ALA A 318 11.90 8.76 -10.89
CA ALA A 318 10.53 8.85 -10.39
C ALA A 318 9.92 10.25 -10.61
N ALA A 319 10.73 11.30 -10.49
CA ALA A 319 10.32 12.65 -10.82
C ALA A 319 10.01 12.81 -12.32
N GLU A 320 10.82 12.21 -13.21
CA GLU A 320 10.62 12.25 -14.66
C GLU A 320 9.28 11.64 -15.12
N VAL A 321 8.85 10.55 -14.47
CA VAL A 321 7.58 9.87 -14.79
C VAL A 321 6.40 10.41 -13.98
N ASP A 322 6.64 11.40 -13.12
CA ASP A 322 5.67 11.94 -12.17
C ASP A 322 4.99 10.83 -11.36
N ALA A 323 5.80 10.02 -10.67
CA ALA A 323 5.32 8.84 -9.94
C ALA A 323 4.35 9.18 -8.79
N THR A 324 4.34 10.44 -8.35
CA THR A 324 3.53 10.95 -7.23
C THR A 324 2.68 12.16 -7.67
N ARG A 325 1.90 12.02 -8.74
CA ARG A 325 0.97 13.06 -9.23
C ARG A 325 0.04 13.54 -8.13
N GLU A 326 -0.32 14.83 -8.19
CA GLU A 326 -1.25 15.45 -7.24
C GLU A 326 -0.84 15.25 -5.76
N TRP A 327 0.47 15.23 -5.48
CA TRP A 327 0.97 15.11 -4.12
C TRP A 327 0.44 16.25 -3.23
N ALA A 328 -0.19 15.89 -2.12
CA ALA A 328 -0.73 16.84 -1.16
C ALA A 328 -0.80 16.25 0.24
N ILE A 329 -0.67 17.12 1.23
CA ILE A 329 -1.07 16.83 2.62
C ILE A 329 -2.58 17.05 2.70
N ASP A 330 -3.31 16.03 3.13
CA ASP A 330 -4.77 15.99 3.22
C ASP A 330 -5.23 15.73 4.66
N PRO A 331 -5.61 16.79 5.39
CA PRO A 331 -6.15 16.68 6.75
C PRO A 331 -7.39 15.82 6.90
N ASP A 332 -8.19 15.65 5.85
CA ASP A 332 -9.46 14.92 5.94
C ASP A 332 -9.25 13.40 5.96
N LEU A 333 -8.03 12.94 5.65
CA LEU A 333 -7.57 11.56 5.74
C LEU A 333 -7.05 11.16 7.13
N ALA A 334 -6.90 12.11 8.06
CA ALA A 334 -6.38 11.81 9.40
C ALA A 334 -7.27 10.86 10.22
N THR A 335 -8.59 10.92 10.01
CA THR A 335 -9.58 10.00 10.61
C THR A 335 -9.42 9.73 12.11
N GLY A 336 -9.04 10.73 12.91
CA GLY A 336 -8.81 10.56 14.36
C GLY A 336 -7.34 10.55 14.79
N SER A 337 -6.41 10.32 13.87
CA SER A 337 -4.97 10.34 14.13
C SER A 337 -4.44 11.76 14.37
N ASP A 338 -3.41 11.84 15.21
CA ASP A 338 -2.48 12.96 15.34
C ASP A 338 -1.65 13.20 14.07
N HIS A 339 -1.50 12.22 13.18
CA HIS A 339 -0.95 12.40 11.84
C HIS A 339 -2.00 12.91 10.83
N THR A 340 -1.49 13.52 9.78
CA THR A 340 -2.22 14.09 8.64
C THR A 340 -1.88 13.24 7.44
N GLY A 341 -2.90 12.75 6.73
CA GLY A 341 -2.65 11.87 5.59
C GLY A 341 -1.89 12.59 4.48
N ILE A 342 -0.95 11.91 3.85
CA ILE A 342 -0.35 12.34 2.59
C ILE A 342 -1.03 11.56 1.47
N ARG A 343 -1.45 12.25 0.41
CA ARG A 343 -2.06 11.65 -0.77
C ARG A 343 -1.27 12.01 -2.02
N TRP A 344 -1.22 11.07 -2.95
CA TRP A 344 -0.76 11.25 -4.32
C TRP A 344 -1.36 10.13 -5.17
N LYS A 345 -1.26 10.27 -6.49
CA LYS A 345 -1.74 9.30 -7.46
C LYS A 345 -0.57 8.85 -8.33
N TYR A 346 -0.53 7.56 -8.64
CA TYR A 346 0.31 7.06 -9.72
C TYR A 346 -0.60 6.67 -10.88
N ASP A 347 -0.52 7.43 -11.98
CA ASP A 347 -1.24 7.12 -13.21
C ASP A 347 -0.23 6.96 -14.35
N PRO A 348 0.02 5.72 -14.81
CA PRO A 348 0.95 5.44 -15.90
C PRO A 348 0.42 5.84 -17.28
N GLY A 349 -0.66 6.64 -17.37
CA GLY A 349 -1.24 7.09 -18.63
C GLY A 349 -2.18 6.06 -19.27
N GLY A 350 -2.78 5.19 -18.46
CA GLY A 350 -3.80 4.28 -18.94
C GLY A 350 -5.05 5.08 -19.32
N ARG A 351 -5.50 5.01 -20.58
CA ARG A 351 -6.80 5.56 -20.93
C ARG A 351 -7.86 4.83 -20.10
N PRO A 352 -8.67 5.53 -19.28
CA PRO A 352 -9.80 4.92 -18.62
C PRO A 352 -10.66 4.26 -19.70
N ILE A 353 -10.89 2.95 -19.57
CA ILE A 353 -11.88 2.28 -20.42
C ILE A 353 -13.22 2.71 -19.85
N ASP A 354 -13.94 3.52 -20.61
CA ASP A 354 -15.30 3.88 -20.25
C ASP A 354 -16.10 2.58 -20.14
N ASN A 355 -16.78 2.37 -19.00
CA ASN A 355 -17.63 1.21 -18.82
C ASN A 355 -19.05 1.63 -19.19
N PRO A 356 -19.51 1.41 -20.44
CA PRO A 356 -20.82 1.87 -20.89
C PRO A 356 -21.98 1.23 -20.12
N PHE A 357 -21.71 0.19 -19.31
CA PHE A 357 -22.69 -0.52 -18.49
C PHE A 357 -22.58 -0.21 -17.00
N ALA A 358 -21.64 0.64 -16.57
CA ALA A 358 -21.58 1.10 -15.19
C ALA A 358 -22.74 2.07 -14.94
N VAL A 359 -23.69 1.67 -14.10
CA VAL A 359 -24.79 2.54 -13.67
C VAL A 359 -24.23 3.65 -12.78
N LYS A 360 -23.80 4.76 -13.42
CA LYS A 360 -23.21 5.96 -12.79
C LYS A 360 -24.18 6.63 -11.82
N TYR A 361 -25.48 6.54 -12.08
CA TYR A 361 -26.52 7.27 -11.35
C TYR A 361 -27.49 6.35 -10.61
N ASN A 362 -27.98 6.77 -9.44
CA ASN A 362 -29.06 6.07 -8.73
C ASN A 362 -30.42 6.41 -9.33
N LEU A 363 -30.75 5.78 -10.46
CA LEU A 363 -32.01 6.01 -11.17
C LEU A 363 -33.26 5.65 -10.35
N LYS A 364 -33.14 4.78 -9.33
CA LYS A 364 -34.29 4.42 -8.46
C LYS A 364 -34.75 5.57 -7.57
N ALA A 365 -33.88 6.53 -7.26
CA ALA A 365 -34.19 7.67 -6.41
C ALA A 365 -34.65 8.91 -7.20
N VAL A 366 -34.62 8.83 -8.54
CA VAL A 366 -35.06 9.91 -9.42
C VAL A 366 -36.58 9.88 -9.50
N LYS A 367 -37.23 11.03 -9.24
CA LYS A 367 -38.67 11.14 -9.46
C LYS A 367 -38.94 11.27 -10.96
N PRO A 368 -39.83 10.44 -11.55
CA PRO A 368 -40.11 10.50 -12.98
C PRO A 368 -40.49 11.89 -13.49
N LYS A 369 -41.28 12.64 -12.71
CA LYS A 369 -41.71 14.00 -13.06
C LYS A 369 -40.53 14.98 -13.20
N GLU A 370 -39.61 14.97 -12.23
CA GLU A 370 -38.42 15.85 -12.25
C GLU A 370 -37.50 15.51 -13.43
N TRP A 371 -37.40 14.21 -13.78
CA TRP A 371 -36.62 13.79 -14.94
C TRP A 371 -37.27 14.19 -16.27
N ILE A 372 -38.59 14.04 -16.40
CA ILE A 372 -39.33 14.46 -17.60
C ILE A 372 -39.17 15.97 -17.82
N GLU A 373 -39.35 16.78 -16.77
CA GLU A 373 -39.18 18.24 -16.86
C GLU A 373 -37.74 18.61 -17.29
N ALA A 374 -36.73 17.98 -16.68
CA ALA A 374 -35.34 18.18 -17.08
C ALA A 374 -35.04 17.71 -18.52
N PHE A 375 -35.68 16.62 -18.94
CA PHE A 375 -35.50 16.07 -20.28
C PHE A 375 -36.16 16.94 -21.36
N ASP A 376 -37.37 17.45 -21.10
CA ASP A 376 -38.06 18.37 -22.00
C ASP A 376 -37.21 19.65 -22.20
N GLU A 377 -36.64 20.21 -21.13
CA GLU A 377 -35.71 21.35 -21.25
C GLU A 377 -34.47 21.02 -22.11
N GLU A 378 -33.89 19.83 -21.97
CA GLU A 378 -32.70 19.43 -22.73
C GLU A 378 -33.00 19.07 -24.20
N ILE A 379 -34.20 18.57 -24.49
CA ILE A 379 -34.72 18.34 -25.84
C ILE A 379 -34.96 19.67 -26.55
N GLU A 380 -35.50 20.67 -25.85
CA GLU A 380 -35.72 22.00 -26.40
C GLU A 380 -34.42 22.69 -26.80
N LYS A 381 -33.36 22.55 -25.99
CA LYS A 381 -32.00 23.05 -26.34
C LYS A 381 -31.43 22.40 -27.61
N ARG A 382 -31.86 21.17 -27.93
CA ARG A 382 -31.37 20.38 -29.09
C ARG A 382 -32.39 20.30 -30.22
N ARG A 383 -33.44 21.12 -30.17
CA ARG A 383 -34.55 21.13 -31.13
C ARG A 383 -34.10 21.17 -32.58
N GLU A 384 -33.07 21.97 -32.89
CA GLU A 384 -32.60 22.13 -34.27
C GLU A 384 -32.00 20.83 -34.84
N ARG A 385 -31.19 20.11 -34.06
CA ARG A 385 -30.61 18.80 -34.42
C ARG A 385 -31.68 17.71 -34.54
N LEU A 386 -32.74 17.79 -33.73
CA LEU A 386 -33.87 16.85 -33.77
C LEU A 386 -34.93 17.20 -34.84
N SER A 387 -34.90 18.42 -35.38
CA SER A 387 -35.91 18.92 -36.32
C SER A 387 -35.99 18.16 -37.65
N PRO A 388 -34.89 17.69 -38.26
CA PRO A 388 -34.94 16.99 -39.55
C PRO A 388 -35.73 15.68 -39.46
N VAL A 389 -35.52 14.93 -38.38
CA VAL A 389 -36.20 13.64 -38.12
C VAL A 389 -37.67 13.84 -37.74
N ARG A 390 -38.01 14.98 -37.14
CA ARG A 390 -39.39 15.29 -36.74
C ARG A 390 -40.26 15.81 -37.90
N ARG A 391 -39.66 16.47 -38.90
CA ARG A 391 -40.40 17.22 -39.94
C ARG A 391 -40.26 16.67 -41.35
N SER A 392 -39.19 15.91 -41.64
CA SER A 392 -38.95 15.38 -43.00
C SER A 392 -39.46 13.95 -43.14
N LYS A 393 -40.00 13.63 -44.31
CA LYS A 393 -40.33 12.24 -44.70
C LYS A 393 -39.13 11.48 -45.27
N GLU A 394 -38.12 12.21 -45.72
CA GLU A 394 -36.85 11.66 -46.20
C GLU A 394 -35.74 12.17 -45.29
N VAL A 395 -35.10 11.26 -44.56
CA VAL A 395 -34.05 11.54 -43.58
C VAL A 395 -32.82 10.74 -43.99
N THR A 396 -31.67 11.40 -44.04
CA THR A 396 -30.41 10.70 -44.33
C THR A 396 -29.91 9.92 -43.13
N THR A 397 -29.06 8.92 -43.35
CA THR A 397 -28.41 8.17 -42.27
C THR A 397 -27.64 9.09 -41.31
N THR A 398 -26.94 10.10 -41.85
CA THR A 398 -26.24 11.10 -41.04
C THR A 398 -27.18 11.92 -40.17
N GLN A 399 -28.36 12.28 -40.66
CA GLN A 399 -29.37 13.01 -39.86
C GLN A 399 -30.00 12.12 -38.78
N LEU A 400 -30.13 10.81 -39.03
CA LEU A 400 -30.56 9.86 -38.00
C LEU A 400 -29.50 9.69 -36.91
N ASP A 401 -28.23 9.58 -37.30
CA ASP A 401 -27.11 9.47 -36.35
C ASP A 401 -26.98 10.73 -35.48
N ASP A 402 -27.05 11.93 -36.09
CA ASP A 402 -27.00 13.20 -35.36
C ASP A 402 -28.19 13.38 -34.41
N ALA A 403 -29.38 12.94 -34.82
CA ALA A 403 -30.56 12.96 -33.94
C ALA A 403 -30.46 11.93 -32.81
N ALA A 404 -29.93 10.73 -33.07
CA ALA A 404 -29.71 9.71 -32.04
C ALA A 404 -28.67 10.18 -31.02
N GLU A 405 -27.60 10.84 -31.47
CA GLU A 405 -26.60 11.46 -30.61
C GLU A 405 -27.21 12.60 -29.78
N ALA A 406 -27.94 13.53 -30.42
CA ALA A 406 -28.63 14.61 -29.73
C ALA A 406 -29.64 14.12 -28.68
N PHE A 407 -30.36 13.04 -28.95
CA PHE A 407 -31.30 12.43 -28.01
C PHE A 407 -30.57 11.76 -26.84
N THR A 408 -29.47 11.06 -27.13
CA THR A 408 -28.63 10.42 -26.12
C THR A 408 -27.99 11.45 -25.20
N GLU A 409 -27.46 12.55 -25.75
CA GLU A 409 -26.94 13.68 -24.98
C GLU A 409 -28.03 14.31 -24.10
N ALA A 410 -29.24 14.51 -24.63
CA ALA A 410 -30.35 15.06 -23.86
C ALA A 410 -30.71 14.15 -22.67
N MET A 411 -30.78 12.83 -22.89
CA MET A 411 -31.02 11.85 -21.83
C MET A 411 -29.91 11.87 -20.77
N GLN A 412 -28.64 11.95 -21.19
CA GLN A 412 -27.50 12.02 -20.29
C GLN A 412 -27.50 13.30 -19.46
N ALA A 413 -27.71 14.46 -20.08
CA ALA A 413 -27.74 15.76 -19.41
C ALA A 413 -28.92 15.87 -18.43
N ALA A 414 -30.11 15.43 -18.83
CA ALA A 414 -31.27 15.39 -17.95
C ALA A 414 -31.03 14.48 -16.75
N THR A 415 -30.45 13.30 -16.98
CA THR A 415 -30.09 12.35 -15.92
C THR A 415 -29.03 12.94 -14.98
N GLU A 416 -28.01 13.62 -15.49
CA GLU A 416 -26.99 14.26 -14.66
C GLU A 416 -27.53 15.39 -13.79
N LYS A 417 -28.51 16.14 -14.30
CA LYS A 417 -29.16 17.26 -13.59
C LYS A 417 -29.97 16.78 -12.38
N VAL A 418 -30.68 15.65 -12.48
CA VAL A 418 -31.63 15.21 -11.44
C VAL A 418 -31.18 13.98 -10.67
N ALA A 419 -30.29 13.16 -11.22
CA ALA A 419 -29.88 11.91 -10.62
C ALA A 419 -28.61 12.06 -9.78
N LYS A 420 -28.68 11.56 -8.55
CA LYS A 420 -27.49 11.48 -7.69
C LYS A 420 -26.56 10.37 -8.19
N ILE A 421 -25.25 10.62 -8.19
CA ILE A 421 -24.24 9.59 -8.46
C ILE A 421 -24.45 8.42 -7.50
N ARG A 422 -24.44 7.19 -8.04
CA ARG A 422 -24.62 5.96 -7.26
C ARG A 422 -23.45 5.83 -6.29
N ARG A 423 -23.73 6.02 -5.00
CA ARG A 423 -22.77 5.70 -3.93
C ARG A 423 -22.76 4.18 -3.71
N PRO A 424 -21.64 3.59 -3.25
CA PRO A 424 -21.63 2.23 -2.73
C PRO A 424 -22.78 2.04 -1.73
N SER A 425 -23.46 0.90 -1.79
CA SER A 425 -24.66 0.61 -0.98
C SER A 425 -24.46 0.98 0.51
N PRO A 426 -25.45 1.59 1.18
CA PRO A 426 -25.45 1.71 2.64
C PRO A 426 -25.33 0.35 3.33
N HIS A 427 -25.74 -0.74 2.69
CA HIS A 427 -25.59 -2.11 3.21
C HIS A 427 -24.17 -2.69 3.03
N ALA A 428 -23.26 -2.00 2.34
CA ALA A 428 -21.84 -2.37 2.35
C ALA A 428 -21.18 -2.04 3.69
N LYS A 429 -21.79 -1.14 4.47
CA LYS A 429 -21.46 -0.83 5.86
C LYS A 429 -22.78 -0.62 6.60
N PRO A 430 -23.54 -1.69 6.95
CA PRO A 430 -24.89 -1.56 7.51
C PRO A 430 -24.94 -0.80 8.84
N TRP A 431 -23.79 -0.61 9.48
CA TRP A 431 -23.56 0.19 10.69
C TRP A 431 -23.14 1.65 10.40
N TRP A 432 -22.94 2.03 9.14
CA TRP A 432 -22.57 3.38 8.71
C TRP A 432 -23.80 4.08 8.11
N ASP A 433 -24.48 4.86 8.93
CA ASP A 433 -25.62 5.65 8.53
C ASP A 433 -25.27 7.15 8.37
N ASP A 434 -26.28 7.98 8.12
CA ASP A 434 -26.12 9.42 8.02
C ASP A 434 -25.65 10.04 9.35
N THR A 435 -25.93 9.40 10.49
CA THR A 435 -25.45 9.85 11.80
C THR A 435 -23.95 9.60 11.96
N CYS A 436 -23.43 8.46 11.48
CA CYS A 436 -21.99 8.19 11.42
C CYS A 436 -21.28 9.17 10.48
N THR A 437 -21.89 9.49 9.34
CA THR A 437 -21.35 10.49 8.40
C THR A 437 -21.33 11.88 9.02
N ALA A 438 -22.40 12.28 9.69
CA ALA A 438 -22.47 13.55 10.43
C ALA A 438 -21.45 13.60 11.57
N ALA A 439 -21.28 12.50 12.33
CA ALA A 439 -20.29 12.39 13.39
C ALA A 439 -18.86 12.50 12.84
N LEU A 440 -18.54 11.79 11.76
CA LEU A 440 -17.24 11.90 11.08
C LEU A 440 -16.99 13.35 10.61
N ASN A 441 -17.98 14.01 10.03
CA ASN A 441 -17.84 15.40 9.58
C ASN A 441 -17.65 16.36 10.76
N ARG A 442 -18.31 16.13 11.91
CA ARG A 442 -18.08 16.89 13.15
C ARG A 442 -16.66 16.70 13.64
N VAL A 443 -16.15 15.47 13.69
CA VAL A 443 -14.77 15.16 14.08
C VAL A 443 -13.78 15.85 13.14
N ARG A 444 -13.95 15.71 11.83
CA ARG A 444 -13.10 16.39 10.83
C ARG A 444 -13.09 17.90 10.99
N THR A 445 -14.27 18.51 11.21
CA THR A 445 -14.40 19.96 11.42
C THR A 445 -13.70 20.40 12.69
N ALA A 446 -13.92 19.68 13.80
CA ALA A 446 -13.29 19.97 15.08
C ALA A 446 -11.75 19.84 14.98
N GLN A 447 -11.25 18.78 14.34
CA GLN A 447 -9.82 18.59 14.12
C GLN A 447 -9.22 19.67 13.23
N ARG A 448 -9.91 20.07 12.15
CA ARG A 448 -9.46 21.16 11.28
C ARG A 448 -9.36 22.47 12.06
N ASN A 449 -10.36 22.78 12.88
CA ASN A 449 -10.37 23.97 13.73
C ASN A 449 -9.24 23.93 14.78
N ALA A 450 -9.05 22.79 15.46
CA ALA A 450 -7.99 22.61 16.44
C ALA A 450 -6.60 22.75 15.81
N ARG A 451 -6.38 22.15 14.64
CA ARG A 451 -5.13 22.28 13.88
C ARG A 451 -4.88 23.71 13.45
N ARG A 452 -5.90 24.41 12.91
CA ARG A 452 -5.79 25.84 12.54
C ARG A 452 -5.42 26.69 13.76
N HIS A 453 -6.11 26.49 14.89
CA HIS A 453 -5.79 27.19 16.12
C HIS A 453 -4.35 26.91 16.59
N ARG A 454 -3.87 25.66 16.53
CA ARG A 454 -2.47 25.35 16.85
C ARG A 454 -1.48 26.00 15.89
N MET A 455 -1.80 26.10 14.60
CA MET A 455 -0.96 26.80 13.62
C MET A 455 -0.91 28.30 13.86
N GLU A 456 -2.00 28.90 14.35
CA GLU A 456 -2.12 30.34 14.59
C GLU A 456 -1.58 30.77 15.96
N HIS A 457 -1.66 29.91 16.99
CA HIS A 457 -1.39 30.29 18.40
C HIS A 457 -0.36 29.39 19.10
N GLY A 458 0.12 28.33 18.43
CA GLY A 458 1.12 27.39 18.97
C GLY A 458 2.58 27.79 18.72
N PHE A 459 2.83 28.98 18.16
CA PHE A 459 4.15 29.60 18.07
C PHE A 459 4.19 30.75 19.07
N THR A 460 5.03 30.67 20.09
CA THR A 460 5.14 31.78 21.05
C THR A 460 5.78 33.00 20.39
N ASP A 461 5.37 34.22 20.78
CA ASP A 461 5.84 35.49 20.21
C ASP A 461 7.37 35.65 20.26
N ASP A 462 8.05 35.05 21.24
CA ASP A 462 9.51 35.09 21.37
C ASP A 462 10.23 34.18 20.38
N GLU A 463 9.57 33.13 19.89
CA GLU A 463 10.09 32.26 18.84
C GLU A 463 9.82 32.82 17.44
N LEU A 464 8.69 33.50 17.23
CA LEU A 464 8.47 34.31 16.01
C LEU A 464 9.54 35.39 15.87
N LYS A 465 9.97 36.01 16.99
CA LYS A 465 11.13 36.94 17.01
C LYS A 465 12.46 36.24 16.70
N LYS A 466 12.68 34.99 17.15
CA LYS A 466 13.87 34.20 16.76
C LYS A 466 13.85 33.77 15.29
N ILE A 467 12.67 33.40 14.76
CA ILE A 467 12.44 33.05 13.35
C ILE A 467 12.69 34.27 12.46
N ALA A 468 12.21 35.46 12.87
CA ALA A 468 12.48 36.72 12.18
C ALA A 468 13.99 37.09 12.19
N LYS A 469 14.73 36.71 13.25
CA LYS A 469 16.17 36.96 13.37
C LYS A 469 17.06 36.06 12.49
N HIS A 470 16.56 34.91 12.02
CA HIS A 470 17.33 33.93 11.25
C HIS A 470 16.83 33.74 9.81
N ALA A 471 15.85 34.53 9.37
CA ALA A 471 15.54 34.64 7.95
C ALA A 471 16.67 35.47 7.29
N PRO A 472 17.46 34.92 6.36
CA PRO A 472 18.29 35.78 5.53
C PRO A 472 17.37 36.71 4.76
N VAL A 473 17.70 38.00 4.78
CA VAL A 473 17.09 39.04 3.96
C VAL A 473 17.23 38.63 2.50
N ALA A 474 16.22 37.96 1.96
CA ALA A 474 15.99 37.84 0.52
C ALA A 474 14.92 38.87 0.14
N VAL A 475 15.24 40.14 0.34
CA VAL A 475 14.56 41.27 -0.31
C VAL A 475 15.65 42.04 -1.02
N GLY A 476 15.85 41.71 -2.28
CA GLY A 476 16.78 42.37 -3.18
C GLY A 476 16.97 41.53 -4.43
N PHE A 477 16.51 42.06 -5.57
CA PHE A 477 16.55 41.48 -6.92
C PHE A 477 15.42 40.53 -7.29
N MET A 478 14.26 41.10 -7.65
CA MET A 478 13.67 40.97 -8.99
C MET A 478 12.33 41.73 -9.01
N HIS A 479 12.41 43.05 -9.13
CA HIS A 479 11.33 43.88 -9.66
C HIS A 479 12.01 44.91 -10.57
N ASN A 480 12.06 44.63 -11.86
CA ASN A 480 11.74 45.57 -12.95
C ASN A 480 12.16 45.00 -14.30
N LYS A 481 11.29 45.25 -15.29
CA LYS A 481 11.25 44.73 -16.67
C LYS A 481 10.64 43.33 -16.64
N TRP A 482 9.34 43.15 -16.90
CA TRP A 482 8.68 43.39 -18.19
C TRP A 482 7.19 43.76 -18.06
N ALA A 483 6.81 44.86 -18.71
CA ALA A 483 5.49 45.29 -19.25
C ALA A 483 5.47 46.83 -19.20
N SER A 484 5.21 47.65 -20.22
CA SER A 484 4.86 47.61 -21.66
C SER A 484 4.88 49.11 -22.12
N PRO A 485 4.81 49.52 -23.40
CA PRO A 485 4.40 48.81 -24.63
C PRO A 485 5.55 48.24 -25.46
#